data_AF-A0A6H9XW72-F1
#
_entry.id   AF-A0A6H9XW72-F1
#
_cell.length_a   1.000
_cell.length_b   1.000
_cell.length_c   1.000
_cell.angle_alpha   90.00
_cell.angle_beta   90.00
_cell.angle_gamma   90.00
#
_symmetry.space_group_name_H-M   'P 1'
#
loop_
_entity.id
_entity.type
_entity.pdbx_description
1 polymer ?
#
loop_
_entity_poly.entity_id
_entity_poly.type
_entity_poly.pdbx_seq_one_letter_code
_entity_poly.pdbx_strand_id
1 'polypeptide(L)'
;MAAWLPLIKVVLPYLAPVVSSALPSFTKKKSETADPLVSQQIAELQDAVKANNESVKALARAMEESARANDAAIRQARMIAAAAVAVAVVSCAIALAAWLQVQA
;
A
#
# COMPACT_ATOMS: atom_id res chain seq x y z
N MET A 1 7.69 8.24 -15.38
CA MET A 1 6.65 7.50 -16.11
C MET A 1 5.47 7.29 -15.18
N ALA A 2 4.24 7.55 -15.62
CA ALA A 2 3.04 7.50 -14.78
C ALA A 2 2.73 6.05 -14.37
N ALA A 3 3.29 5.59 -13.25
CA ALA A 3 3.13 4.23 -12.72
C ALA A 3 1.68 3.86 -12.35
N TRP A 4 0.76 4.82 -12.34
CA TRP A 4 -0.67 4.63 -12.05
C TRP A 4 -1.50 4.25 -13.27
N LEU A 5 -1.03 4.51 -14.49
CA LEU A 5 -1.76 4.20 -15.73
C LEU A 5 -2.10 2.70 -15.90
N PRO A 6 -1.17 1.76 -15.62
CA PRO A 6 -1.47 0.33 -15.70
C PRO A 6 -2.55 -0.09 -14.70
N LEU A 7 -2.51 0.47 -13.48
CA LEU A 7 -3.48 0.17 -12.44
C LEU A 7 -4.89 0.62 -12.85
N ILE A 8 -5.03 1.82 -13.43
CA ILE A 8 -6.31 2.29 -13.94
C ILE A 8 -6.82 1.38 -15.06
N LYS A 9 -5.98 0.96 -16.01
CA LYS A 9 -6.40 0.05 -17.09
C LYS A 9 -6.94 -1.28 -16.59
N VAL A 10 -6.37 -1.81 -15.50
CA VAL A 10 -6.85 -3.06 -14.89
C VAL A 10 -8.19 -2.85 -14.19
N VAL A 11 -8.38 -1.72 -13.51
CA VAL A 11 -9.59 -1.46 -12.70
C VAL A 11 -10.76 -0.93 -13.55
N LEU A 12 -10.48 -0.22 -14.65
CA LEU A 12 -11.48 0.41 -15.53
C LEU A 12 -12.62 -0.51 -16.03
N PRO A 13 -12.36 -1.75 -16.52
CA PRO A 13 -13.45 -2.64 -16.97
C PRO A 13 -14.37 -3.09 -15.83
N TYR A 14 -13.91 -3.06 -14.57
CA TYR A 14 -14.73 -3.39 -13.40
C TYR A 14 -15.56 -2.21 -12.88
N LEU A 15 -15.21 -0.98 -13.28
CA LEU A 15 -15.99 0.21 -12.95
C LEU A 15 -17.22 0.37 -13.86
N ALA A 16 -17.17 -0.13 -15.09
CA ALA A 16 -18.29 0.00 -16.04
C ALA A 16 -19.61 -0.63 -15.53
N PRO A 17 -19.63 -1.86 -14.96
CA PRO A 17 -20.85 -2.43 -14.35
C PRO A 17 -21.34 -1.65 -13.13
N VAL A 18 -20.42 -1.09 -12.34
CA VAL A 18 -20.74 -0.28 -11.14
C VAL A 18 -21.40 1.03 -11.56
N VAL A 19 -20.84 1.69 -12.57
CA VAL A 19 -21.38 2.93 -13.12
C VAL A 19 -22.74 2.68 -13.80
N SER A 20 -22.90 1.62 -14.59
CA SER A 20 -24.17 1.26 -15.22
C SER A 20 -25.28 0.90 -14.22
N SER A 21 -24.95 0.28 -13.09
CA SER A 21 -25.92 -0.05 -12.05
C SER A 21 -26.26 1.14 -11.14
N ALA A 22 -25.31 2.05 -10.92
CA ALA A 22 -25.51 3.24 -10.09
C ALA A 22 -26.19 4.40 -10.83
N LEU A 23 -25.96 4.56 -12.14
CA LEU A 23 -26.49 5.68 -12.95
C LEU A 23 -28.01 5.90 -12.80
N PRO A 24 -28.86 4.86 -12.91
CA PRO A 24 -30.31 5.00 -12.84
C PRO A 24 -30.79 5.56 -11.50
N SER A 25 -30.07 5.26 -10.41
CA SER A 25 -30.36 5.77 -9.07
C SER A 25 -30.08 7.27 -8.93
N PHE A 26 -29.17 7.82 -9.74
CA PHE A 26 -28.90 9.27 -9.81
C PHE A 26 -29.80 10.01 -10.81
N THR A 27 -30.42 9.33 -11.78
CA THR A 27 -31.29 9.94 -12.80
C THR A 27 -32.78 9.84 -12.51
N LYS A 28 -33.20 9.07 -11.49
CA LYS A 28 -34.59 9.11 -11.01
C LYS A 28 -34.91 10.51 -10.48
N LYS A 29 -35.87 11.20 -11.12
CA LYS A 29 -36.42 12.48 -10.62
C LYS A 29 -36.87 12.28 -9.17
N LYS A 30 -36.32 13.11 -8.28
CA LYS A 30 -36.72 13.22 -6.87
C LYS A 30 -38.25 13.40 -6.85
N SER A 31 -38.99 12.46 -6.25
CA SER A 31 -40.42 12.67 -5.99
C SER A 31 -40.55 13.97 -5.20
N GLU A 32 -41.48 14.84 -5.59
CA GLU A 32 -41.63 16.21 -5.06
C GLU A 32 -41.83 16.31 -3.54
N THR A 33 -41.98 15.19 -2.86
CA THR A 33 -41.91 15.06 -1.41
C THR A 33 -40.89 13.98 -1.08
N ALA A 34 -39.60 14.35 -1.08
CA ALA A 34 -38.61 13.55 -0.39
C ALA A 34 -38.94 13.64 1.10
N ASP A 35 -39.41 12.54 1.67
CA ASP A 35 -39.69 12.42 3.09
C ASP A 35 -38.52 13.03 3.90
N PRO A 36 -38.77 14.00 4.80
CA PRO A 36 -37.72 14.64 5.59
C PRO A 36 -36.79 13.62 6.26
N LEU A 37 -37.33 12.46 6.64
CA LEU A 37 -36.56 11.35 7.21
C LEU A 37 -35.49 10.81 6.24
N VAL A 38 -35.81 10.69 4.95
CA VAL A 38 -34.87 10.21 3.92
C VAL A 38 -33.77 11.24 3.68
N SER A 39 -34.12 12.54 3.68
CA SER A 39 -33.11 13.60 3.56
C SER A 39 -32.16 13.64 4.75
N GLN A 40 -32.68 13.39 5.97
CA GLN A 40 -31.88 13.28 7.18
C GLN A 40 -30.95 12.05 7.15
N GLN A 41 -31.47 10.88 6.78
CA GLN A 41 -30.66 9.66 6.66
C GLN A 41 -29.55 9.79 5.61
N ILE A 42 -29.80 10.49 4.50
CA ILE A 42 -28.77 10.78 3.50
C ILE A 42 -27.69 11.68 4.10
N ALA A 43 -28.04 12.70 4.89
CA ALA A 43 -27.07 13.56 5.55
C ALA A 43 -26.22 12.78 6.56
N GLU A 44 -26.84 11.94 7.39
CA GLU A 44 -26.15 11.08 8.36
C GLU A 44 -25.20 10.09 7.67
N LEU A 45 -25.62 9.46 6.56
CA LEU A 45 -24.77 8.58 5.77
C LEU A 45 -23.61 9.34 5.13
N GLN A 46 -23.84 10.56 4.63
CA GLN A 46 -22.78 11.38 4.04
C GLN A 46 -21.73 11.77 5.08
N ASP A 47 -22.14 12.10 6.29
CA ASP A 47 -21.21 12.45 7.36
C ASP A 47 -20.45 11.22 7.87
N ALA A 48 -21.12 10.07 7.98
CA ALA A 48 -20.45 8.80 8.26
C ALA A 48 -19.41 8.42 7.19
N VAL A 49 -19.72 8.63 5.91
CA VAL A 49 -18.79 8.38 4.80
C VAL A 49 -17.60 9.35 4.83
N LYS A 50 -17.82 10.64 5.13
CA LYS A 50 -16.72 11.61 5.31
C LYS A 50 -15.78 11.18 6.44
N ALA A 51 -16.34 10.83 7.60
CA ALA A 51 -15.56 10.39 8.76
C ALA A 51 -14.78 9.09 8.46
N ASN A 52 -15.38 8.16 7.73
CA ASN A 52 -14.71 6.92 7.31
C ASN A 52 -13.57 7.22 6.33
N ASN A 53 -13.79 8.06 5.32
CA ASN A 53 -12.75 8.46 4.38
C ASN A 53 -11.56 9.12 5.07
N GLU A 54 -11.80 9.96 6.07
CA GLU A 54 -10.74 10.55 6.89
C GLU A 54 -9.96 9.49 7.67
N SER A 55 -10.65 8.52 8.26
CA SER A 55 -10.06 7.39 8.98
C SER A 55 -9.22 6.49 8.07
N VAL A 56 -9.71 6.16 6.87
CA VAL A 56 -8.97 5.39 5.86
C VAL A 56 -7.72 6.14 5.40
N LYS A 57 -7.81 7.46 5.21
CA LYS A 57 -6.65 8.29 4.86
C LYS A 57 -5.60 8.32 5.98
N ALA A 58 -6.05 8.40 7.24
CA ALA A 58 -5.15 8.31 8.39
C ALA A 58 -4.47 6.94 8.47
N LEU A 59 -5.23 5.85 8.29
CA LEU A 59 -4.69 4.49 8.25
C LEU A 59 -3.66 4.32 7.12
N ALA A 60 -3.97 4.80 5.93
CA ALA A 60 -3.05 4.73 4.78
C ALA A 60 -1.72 5.46 5.06
N ARG A 61 -1.78 6.64 5.70
CA ARG A 61 -0.58 7.37 6.12
C ARG A 61 0.23 6.60 7.15
N ALA A 62 -0.42 6.03 8.16
CA ALA A 62 0.25 5.23 9.18
C ALA A 62 0.91 3.98 8.58
N MET A 63 0.26 3.32 7.62
CA MET A 63 0.84 2.19 6.88
C MET A 63 2.06 2.61 6.04
N GLU A 64 1.99 3.74 5.35
CA GLU A 64 3.12 4.27 4.58
C GLU A 64 4.31 4.60 5.48
N GLU A 65 4.07 5.24 6.62
CA GLU A 65 5.11 5.58 7.59
C GLU A 65 5.75 4.33 8.21
N SER A 66 4.93 3.35 8.60
CA SER A 66 5.41 2.06 9.11
C SER A 66 6.24 1.31 8.07
N ALA A 67 5.79 1.27 6.81
CA ALA A 67 6.53 0.65 5.72
C ALA A 67 7.89 1.33 5.51
N ARG A 68 7.95 2.67 5.50
CA ARG A 68 9.21 3.43 5.37
C ARG A 68 10.18 3.17 6.53
N ALA A 69 9.68 3.11 7.77
CA ALA A 69 10.49 2.81 8.94
C ALA A 69 11.10 1.40 8.85
N ASN A 70 10.30 0.43 8.42
CA ASN A 70 10.75 -0.96 8.24
C ASN A 70 11.81 -1.07 7.11
N ASP A 71 11.63 -0.32 6.03
CA ASP A 71 12.56 -0.25 4.91
C ASP A 71 13.97 0.23 5.32
N ALA A 72 14.05 1.20 6.24
CA ALA A 72 15.31 1.68 6.79
C ALA A 72 16.01 0.61 7.65
N ALA A 73 15.24 -0.06 8.53
CA ALA A 73 15.75 -1.14 9.36
C ALA A 73 16.26 -2.32 8.52
N ILE A 74 15.53 -2.71 7.47
CA ILE A 74 15.92 -3.79 6.55
C ILE A 74 17.21 -3.43 5.80
N ARG A 75 17.36 -2.17 5.35
CA ARG A 75 18.61 -1.72 4.70
C ARG A 75 19.79 -1.80 5.64
N GLN A 76 19.64 -1.35 6.88
CA GLN A 76 20.71 -1.43 7.87
C GLN A 76 21.10 -2.89 8.19
N ALA A 77 20.11 -3.75 8.40
CA ALA A 77 20.33 -5.18 8.62
C ALA A 77 21.05 -5.84 7.44
N ARG A 78 20.68 -5.50 6.18
CA ARG A 78 21.36 -5.99 4.98
C ARG A 78 22.81 -5.54 4.91
N MET A 79 23.13 -4.29 5.27
CA MET A 79 24.52 -3.82 5.28
C MET A 79 25.38 -4.57 6.30
N ILE A 80 24.86 -4.77 7.52
CA ILE A 80 25.56 -5.52 8.56
C ILE A 80 25.76 -6.98 8.13
N ALA A 81 24.73 -7.61 7.57
CA ALA A 81 24.82 -8.98 7.05
C ALA A 81 25.85 -9.08 5.92
N ALA A 82 25.87 -8.13 4.99
CA ALA A 82 26.86 -8.10 3.90
C ALA A 82 28.29 -7.94 4.43
N ALA A 83 28.50 -7.07 5.42
CA ALA A 83 29.81 -6.90 6.06
C ALA A 83 30.25 -8.18 6.79
N ALA A 84 29.35 -8.84 7.52
CA ALA A 84 29.64 -10.10 8.20
C ALA A 84 30.02 -11.21 7.20
N VAL A 85 29.30 -11.33 6.08
CA VAL A 85 29.63 -12.28 5.01
C VAL A 85 31.00 -11.97 4.40
N ALA A 86 31.32 -10.70 4.13
CA ALA A 86 32.63 -10.32 3.61
C ALA A 86 33.77 -10.70 4.55
N VAL A 87 33.61 -10.44 5.86
CA VAL A 87 34.59 -10.84 6.89
C VAL A 87 34.75 -12.36 6.93
N ALA A 88 33.65 -13.11 6.89
CA ALA A 88 33.69 -14.57 6.89
C ALA A 88 34.42 -15.13 5.65
N VAL A 89 34.15 -14.57 4.46
CA VAL A 89 34.83 -14.95 3.22
C VAL A 89 36.33 -14.68 3.29
N VAL A 90 36.73 -13.50 3.77
CA VAL A 90 38.15 -13.15 3.95
C VAL A 90 38.83 -14.08 4.94
N SER A 91 38.19 -14.35 6.08
CA SER A 91 38.71 -15.28 7.09
C SER A 91 38.88 -16.70 6.53
N CYS A 92 37.90 -17.18 5.76
CA CYS A 92 37.97 -18.49 5.11
C CYS A 92 39.11 -18.55 4.07
N ALA A 93 39.28 -17.49 3.27
CA ALA A 93 40.36 -17.41 2.29
C ALA A 93 41.75 -17.42 2.96
N ILE A 94 41.91 -16.69 4.07
CA ILE A 94 43.17 -16.69 4.85
C ILE A 94 43.43 -18.09 5.42
N ALA A 95 42.42 -18.74 6.01
CA ALA A 95 42.56 -20.08 6.57
C ALA A 95 42.96 -21.11 5.49
N LEU A 96 42.34 -21.04 4.30
CA LEU A 96 42.69 -21.90 3.17
C LEU A 96 44.11 -21.64 2.66
N ALA A 97 44.54 -20.38 2.57
CA ALA A 97 45.89 -20.04 2.15
C ALA A 97 46.94 -20.56 3.15
N ALA A 98 46.70 -20.38 4.44
CA ALA A 98 47.56 -20.91 5.50
C ALA A 98 47.64 -22.44 5.46
N TRP A 99 46.50 -23.12 5.26
CA TRP A 99 46.45 -24.57 5.13
C TRP A 99 47.25 -25.09 3.93
N LEU A 100 47.16 -24.40 2.78
CA LEU A 100 47.94 -24.76 1.59
C LEU A 100 49.45 -24.55 1.79
N GLN A 101 49.86 -23.50 2.50
CA GLN A 101 51.28 -23.26 2.82
C GLN A 101 51.88 -24.32 3.75
N VAL A 102 51.08 -24.94 4.63
CA VAL A 102 51.55 -26.01 5.53
C VAL A 102 51.72 -27.34 4.79
N GLN A 103 51.01 -27.56 3.67
CA GLN A 103 51.11 -28.80 2.88
C GLN A 103 52.17 -28.77 1.77
N ALA A 104 52.70 -27.59 1.42
CA ALA A 104 53.75 -27.40 0.42
C ALA A 104 55.15 -27.49 1.04
#